data_AF-A0A6C0JH42-F1
#
_entry.id   AF-A0A6C0JH42-F1
#
_cell.length_a   1.000
_cell.length_b   1.000
_cell.length_c   1.000
_cell.angle_alpha   90.00
_cell.angle_beta   90.00
_cell.angle_gamma   90.00
#
_symmetry.space_group_name_H-M   'P 1'
#
loop_
_entity.id
_entity.type
_entity.pdbx_description
1 polymer ?
#
loop_
_entity_poly.entity_id
_entity_poly.type
_entity_poly.pdbx_seq_one_letter_code
_entity_poly.pdbx_strand_id
1 'polypeptide(L)'
;MNDEIKDAIDNFYRLKQEYHNNVISEQKKIMKNKTLTKQQKKLRLRDIKGKCVNCGSSKGTIFSQTEGTLKARCGNVEKPCNLNIEIYRGIYNNLTEVSLFIENELQELKTKIITAKLDLLFGYQDEATAIGKFESYRQELKIIESMKIEFEIKFNNIIRGKKKSEAIKALENDLYTEKETLKALSRRYDETKETSLLSDMVEIYVNDIKKINKSLRKIKYSYNAVECETDECKTDERFLLQEPFNYQDLQVIVSDQQPEVKINVN
;
A
#
# COMPACT_ATOMS: atom_id res chain seq x y z
N MET A 1 8.05 5.80 -7.57
CA MET A 1 7.21 5.66 -8.78
C MET A 1 7.15 7.03 -9.45
N ASN A 2 7.41 7.11 -10.75
CA ASN A 2 7.39 8.37 -11.51
C ASN A 2 5.96 8.98 -11.51
N ASP A 3 5.84 10.31 -11.43
CA ASP A 3 4.56 11.02 -11.36
C ASP A 3 3.69 10.71 -12.60
N GLU A 4 4.30 10.57 -13.78
CA GLU A 4 3.61 10.20 -15.02
C GLU A 4 2.91 8.82 -14.93
N ILE A 5 3.53 7.86 -14.25
CA ILE A 5 2.99 6.51 -14.08
C ILE A 5 1.85 6.53 -13.08
N LYS A 6 1.97 7.35 -12.03
CA LYS A 6 0.92 7.53 -11.03
C LYS A 6 -0.33 8.13 -11.68
N ASP A 7 -0.17 9.18 -12.48
CA ASP A 7 -1.27 9.82 -13.22
C ASP A 7 -1.93 8.85 -14.21
N ALA A 8 -1.14 8.03 -14.90
CA ALA A 8 -1.64 6.98 -15.79
C ALA A 8 -2.50 5.93 -15.04
N ILE A 9 -2.03 5.49 -13.87
CA ILE A 9 -2.76 4.54 -13.00
C ILE A 9 -4.06 5.16 -12.48
N ASP A 10 -4.00 6.40 -12.01
CA ASP A 10 -5.18 7.12 -11.50
C ASP A 10 -6.22 7.30 -12.61
N ASN A 11 -5.78 7.65 -13.82
CA ASN A 11 -6.65 7.73 -14.99
C ASN A 11 -7.28 6.37 -15.34
N PHE A 12 -6.51 5.27 -15.30
CA PHE A 12 -7.02 3.93 -15.53
C PHE A 12 -8.14 3.57 -14.55
N TYR A 13 -7.94 3.80 -13.24
CA TYR A 13 -8.94 3.49 -12.23
C TYR A 13 -10.15 4.42 -12.30
N ARG A 14 -9.96 5.69 -12.67
CA ARG A 14 -11.06 6.63 -12.96
C ARG A 14 -11.95 6.12 -14.09
N LEU A 15 -11.38 5.72 -15.24
CA LEU A 15 -12.13 5.16 -16.37
C LEU A 15 -12.84 3.86 -16.01
N LYS A 16 -12.19 2.99 -15.22
CA LYS A 16 -12.78 1.75 -14.73
C LYS A 16 -13.97 2.02 -13.80
N GLN A 17 -13.85 3.00 -12.91
CA GLN A 17 -14.92 3.41 -12.00
C GLN A 17 -16.11 4.01 -12.76
N GLU A 18 -15.85 4.88 -13.74
CA GLU A 18 -16.89 5.45 -14.60
C GLU A 18 -17.67 4.35 -15.35
N TYR A 19 -16.96 3.40 -15.96
CA TYR A 19 -17.56 2.23 -16.60
C TYR A 19 -18.45 1.45 -15.64
N HIS A 20 -17.96 1.15 -14.43
CA HIS A 20 -18.68 0.39 -13.43
C HIS A 20 -19.93 1.13 -12.92
N ASN A 21 -19.83 2.44 -12.69
CA ASN A 21 -20.95 3.29 -12.29
C ASN A 21 -22.04 3.33 -13.35
N ASN A 22 -21.67 3.41 -14.63
CA ASN A 22 -22.61 3.34 -15.74
C ASN A 22 -23.35 1.99 -15.78
N VAL A 23 -22.63 0.88 -15.59
CA VAL A 23 -23.23 -0.45 -15.49
C VAL A 23 -24.20 -0.56 -14.30
N ILE A 24 -23.79 -0.11 -13.11
CA ILE A 24 -24.65 -0.10 -11.90
C ILE A 24 -25.89 0.75 -12.12
N SER A 25 -25.76 1.92 -12.77
CA SER A 25 -26.89 2.80 -13.07
C SER A 25 -27.92 2.10 -13.95
N GLU A 26 -27.48 1.43 -15.02
CA GLU A 26 -28.37 0.63 -15.88
C GLU A 26 -29.01 -0.54 -15.14
N GLN A 27 -28.26 -1.25 -14.30
CA GLN A 27 -28.81 -2.30 -13.44
C GLN A 27 -29.92 -1.75 -12.52
N LYS A 28 -29.69 -0.60 -11.87
CA LYS A 28 -30.68 0.08 -11.02
C LYS A 28 -31.94 0.45 -11.80
N LYS A 29 -31.82 0.93 -13.05
CA LYS A 29 -32.98 1.23 -13.91
C LYS A 29 -33.83 -0.01 -14.17
N ILE A 30 -33.20 -1.15 -14.47
CA ILE A 30 -33.92 -2.43 -14.67
C ILE A 30 -34.58 -2.90 -13.38
N MET A 31 -33.87 -2.83 -12.26
CA MET A 31 -34.38 -3.26 -10.96
C MET A 31 -35.60 -2.44 -10.51
N LYS A 32 -35.55 -1.12 -10.70
CA LYS A 32 -36.65 -0.19 -10.33
C LYS A 32 -37.83 -0.23 -11.29
N ASN A 33 -37.69 -0.83 -12.47
CA ASN A 33 -38.76 -0.89 -13.44
C ASN A 33 -39.91 -1.78 -12.94
N LYS A 34 -41.09 -1.19 -12.74
CA LYS A 34 -42.29 -1.89 -12.24
C LYS A 34 -43.04 -2.69 -13.32
N THR A 35 -42.76 -2.45 -14.61
CA THR A 35 -43.44 -3.14 -15.72
C THR A 35 -42.81 -4.49 -16.08
N LEU A 36 -41.61 -4.79 -15.56
CA LEU A 36 -40.90 -6.05 -15.84
C LEU A 36 -41.11 -7.09 -14.75
N THR A 37 -41.36 -8.33 -15.16
CA THR A 37 -41.39 -9.48 -14.24
C THR A 37 -39.99 -9.83 -13.72
N LYS A 38 -39.90 -10.59 -12.63
CA LYS A 38 -38.61 -11.05 -12.06
C LYS A 38 -37.77 -11.82 -13.09
N GLN A 39 -38.39 -12.65 -13.93
CA GLN A 39 -37.70 -13.39 -15.00
C GLN A 39 -37.15 -12.47 -16.09
N GLN A 40 -37.94 -11.48 -16.54
CA GLN A 40 -37.50 -10.49 -17.53
C GLN A 40 -36.35 -9.62 -17.00
N LYS A 41 -36.37 -9.25 -15.71
CA LYS A 41 -35.26 -8.54 -15.07
C LYS A 41 -33.98 -9.38 -15.08
N LYS A 42 -34.06 -10.66 -14.72
CA LYS A 42 -32.90 -11.57 -14.72
C LYS A 42 -32.28 -11.71 -16.11
N LEU A 43 -33.09 -11.84 -17.15
CA LEU A 43 -32.61 -11.90 -18.54
C LEU A 43 -31.90 -10.60 -18.93
N ARG A 44 -32.54 -9.44 -18.75
CA ARG A 44 -31.92 -8.16 -19.13
C ARG A 44 -30.68 -7.82 -18.31
N LEU A 45 -30.61 -8.20 -17.04
CA LEU A 45 -29.40 -8.01 -16.21
C LEU A 45 -28.22 -8.85 -16.72
N ARG A 46 -28.47 -10.06 -17.24
CA ARG A 46 -27.43 -10.92 -17.84
C ARG A 46 -26.84 -10.30 -19.11
N ASP A 47 -27.67 -9.59 -19.87
CA ASP A 47 -27.28 -8.99 -21.15
C ASP A 47 -26.70 -7.57 -21.01
N ILE A 48 -26.72 -6.98 -19.80
CA ILE A 48 -26.08 -5.68 -19.57
C ILE A 48 -24.58 -5.80 -19.85
N LYS A 49 -24.15 -5.06 -20.86
CA LYS A 49 -22.76 -4.70 -21.09
C LYS A 49 -22.67 -3.18 -21.02
N GLY A 50 -21.69 -2.67 -20.28
CA GLY A 50 -21.43 -1.25 -20.25
C GLY A 50 -21.05 -0.75 -21.64
N LYS A 51 -21.21 0.55 -21.89
CA LYS A 51 -20.69 1.16 -23.11
C LYS A 51 -19.18 1.36 -23.01
N CYS A 52 -18.47 1.30 -24.13
CA CYS A 52 -17.04 1.62 -24.15
C CYS A 52 -16.83 3.05 -23.64
N VAL A 53 -15.88 3.24 -22.72
CA VAL A 53 -15.59 4.53 -22.08
C VAL A 53 -15.07 5.59 -23.06
N ASN A 54 -14.54 5.17 -24.21
CA ASN A 54 -14.04 6.09 -25.24
C ASN A 54 -15.08 6.32 -26.35
N CYS A 55 -15.52 5.25 -27.06
CA CYS A 55 -16.39 5.40 -28.24
C CYS A 55 -17.88 5.13 -28.00
N GLY A 56 -18.29 4.77 -26.78
CA GLY A 56 -19.69 4.49 -26.46
C GLY A 56 -20.27 3.18 -27.03
N SER A 57 -19.46 2.33 -27.68
CA SER A 57 -19.91 1.06 -28.26
C SER A 57 -20.55 0.12 -27.21
N SER A 58 -21.64 -0.56 -27.57
CA SER A 58 -22.35 -1.52 -26.70
C SER A 58 -21.57 -2.81 -26.40
N LYS A 59 -20.41 -3.01 -27.04
CA LYS A 59 -19.49 -4.11 -26.74
C LYS A 59 -18.61 -3.83 -25.50
N GLY A 60 -18.65 -2.61 -24.96
CA GLY A 60 -18.01 -2.24 -23.69
C GLY A 60 -16.50 -2.00 -23.75
N THR A 61 -15.90 -1.84 -22.57
CA THR A 61 -14.45 -1.76 -22.38
C THR A 61 -13.99 -2.99 -21.61
N ILE A 62 -12.90 -3.61 -22.08
CA ILE A 62 -12.26 -4.75 -21.43
C ILE A 62 -11.13 -4.20 -20.56
N PHE A 63 -11.28 -4.33 -19.25
CA PHE A 63 -10.22 -4.05 -18.27
C PHE A 63 -9.60 -5.36 -17.79
N SER A 64 -8.27 -5.46 -17.79
CA SER A 64 -7.53 -6.59 -17.24
C SER A 64 -6.39 -6.14 -16.34
N GLN A 65 -6.10 -6.95 -15.32
CA GLN A 65 -5.01 -6.74 -14.39
C GLN A 65 -4.28 -8.07 -14.20
N THR A 66 -3.10 -8.21 -14.78
CA THR A 66 -2.32 -9.45 -14.80
C THR A 66 -0.85 -9.12 -14.64
N GLU A 67 -0.14 -9.80 -13.73
CA GLU A 67 1.33 -9.71 -13.57
C GLU A 67 1.86 -8.26 -13.48
N GLY A 68 1.20 -7.43 -12.68
CA GLY A 68 1.61 -6.02 -12.55
C GLY A 68 1.29 -5.15 -13.77
N THR A 69 0.57 -5.66 -14.77
CA THR A 69 0.13 -4.89 -15.95
C THR A 69 -1.37 -4.58 -15.87
N LEU A 70 -1.74 -3.32 -16.05
CA LEU A 70 -3.11 -2.84 -16.22
C LEU A 70 -3.37 -2.62 -17.70
N LYS A 71 -4.41 -3.24 -18.25
CA LYS A 71 -4.82 -3.00 -19.64
C LYS A 71 -6.28 -2.57 -19.74
N ALA A 72 -6.56 -1.58 -20.58
CA ALA A 72 -7.91 -1.20 -20.97
C ALA A 72 -7.99 -1.10 -22.50
N ARG A 73 -8.93 -1.84 -23.09
CA ARG A 73 -9.16 -1.87 -24.54
C ARG A 73 -10.63 -1.87 -24.92
N CYS A 74 -10.95 -1.38 -26.11
CA CYS A 74 -12.31 -1.47 -26.65
C CYS A 74 -12.74 -2.94 -26.82
N GLY A 75 -13.95 -3.29 -26.37
CA GLY A 75 -14.51 -4.64 -26.54
C GLY A 75 -15.11 -4.90 -27.93
N ASN A 76 -15.16 -3.89 -28.80
CA ASN A 76 -15.63 -4.05 -30.17
C ASN A 76 -14.51 -4.57 -31.07
N VAL A 77 -14.52 -5.86 -31.39
CA VAL A 77 -13.49 -6.51 -32.21
C VAL A 77 -13.60 -6.13 -33.69
N GLU A 78 -14.81 -5.87 -34.19
CA GLU A 78 -15.06 -5.55 -35.61
C GLU A 78 -14.67 -4.11 -35.96
N LYS A 79 -14.94 -3.16 -35.05
CA LYS A 79 -14.58 -1.74 -35.20
C LYS A 79 -14.09 -1.19 -33.86
N PRO A 80 -12.87 -1.56 -33.43
CA PRO A 80 -12.30 -1.06 -32.19
C PRO A 80 -12.05 0.44 -32.31
N CYS A 81 -12.31 1.19 -31.24
CA CYS A 81 -11.74 2.53 -31.14
C CYS A 81 -10.28 2.45 -30.71
N ASN A 82 -9.59 3.58 -30.79
CA ASN A 82 -8.20 3.75 -30.38
C ASN A 82 -7.98 3.71 -28.85
N LEU A 83 -8.91 3.20 -28.05
CA LEU A 83 -8.68 3.00 -26.62
C LEU A 83 -7.68 1.84 -26.42
N ASN A 84 -6.43 2.17 -26.13
CA ASN A 84 -5.41 1.22 -25.76
C ASN A 84 -4.54 1.78 -24.63
N ILE A 85 -4.87 1.40 -23.39
CA ILE A 85 -4.08 1.72 -22.21
C ILE A 85 -3.38 0.44 -21.78
N GLU A 86 -2.05 0.49 -21.66
CA GLU A 86 -1.22 -0.58 -21.12
C GLU A 86 -0.20 0.04 -20.17
N ILE A 87 -0.32 -0.28 -18.89
CA ILE A 87 0.52 0.28 -17.83
C ILE A 87 1.15 -0.88 -17.07
N TYR A 88 2.46 -1.05 -17.23
CA TYR A 88 3.24 -1.92 -16.38
C TYR A 88 3.62 -1.16 -15.12
N ARG A 89 2.94 -1.44 -14.00
CA ARG A 89 3.24 -0.78 -12.72
C ARG A 89 4.37 -1.47 -11.96
N GLY A 90 4.78 -2.67 -12.37
CA GLY A 90 5.66 -3.55 -11.62
C GLY A 90 4.90 -4.58 -10.79
N ILE A 91 5.61 -5.63 -10.37
CA ILE A 91 5.08 -6.66 -9.48
C ILE A 91 5.43 -6.25 -8.04
N TYR A 92 4.38 -6.04 -7.25
CA TYR A 92 4.49 -5.71 -5.83
C TYR A 92 3.94 -6.86 -5.02
N ASN A 93 4.69 -7.27 -4.01
CA ASN A 93 4.22 -8.19 -2.98
C ASN A 93 4.17 -7.45 -1.65
N ASN A 94 3.32 -7.92 -0.74
CA ASN A 94 3.30 -7.39 0.61
C ASN A 94 4.58 -7.80 1.35
N LEU A 95 5.12 -6.91 2.17
CA LEU A 95 6.29 -7.16 3.01
C LEU A 95 6.17 -8.48 3.80
N THR A 96 4.99 -8.79 4.31
CA THR A 96 4.72 -10.02 5.08
C THR A 96 4.80 -11.26 4.19
N GLU A 97 4.26 -11.21 2.98
CA GLU A 97 4.29 -12.31 2.02
C GLU A 97 5.74 -12.60 1.59
N VAL A 98 6.52 -11.56 1.35
CA VAL A 98 7.95 -11.70 1.01
C VAL A 98 8.73 -12.32 2.17
N SER A 99 8.44 -11.90 3.42
CA SER A 99 9.07 -12.50 4.61
C SER A 99 8.78 -13.99 4.72
N LEU A 100 7.51 -14.37 4.59
CA LEU A 100 7.07 -15.76 4.65
C LEU A 100 7.69 -16.60 3.53
N PHE A 101 7.78 -16.05 2.32
CA PHE A 101 8.44 -16.70 1.20
C PHE A 101 9.92 -17.00 1.51
N ILE A 102 10.68 -15.99 1.94
CA ILE A 102 12.11 -16.15 2.28
C ILE A 102 12.28 -17.19 3.39
N GLU A 103 11.42 -17.16 4.42
CA GLU A 103 11.48 -18.11 5.52
C GLU A 103 11.18 -19.55 5.06
N ASN A 104 10.16 -19.75 4.23
CA ASN A 104 9.81 -21.05 3.69
C ASN A 104 10.93 -21.62 2.80
N GLU A 105 11.45 -20.83 1.86
CA GLU A 105 12.56 -21.24 0.99
C GLU A 105 13.80 -21.63 1.81
N LEU A 106 14.11 -20.88 2.87
CA LEU A 106 15.22 -21.19 3.76
C LEU A 106 14.99 -22.50 4.54
N GLN A 107 13.76 -22.79 4.98
CA GLN A 107 13.43 -24.04 5.68
C GLN A 107 13.44 -25.24 4.74
N GLU A 108 12.93 -25.09 3.52
CA GLU A 108 12.99 -26.13 2.50
C GLU A 108 14.44 -26.45 2.15
N LEU A 109 15.28 -25.44 1.94
CA LEU A 109 16.69 -25.64 1.64
C LEU A 109 17.44 -26.31 2.79
N LYS A 110 17.18 -25.92 4.04
CA LYS A 110 17.72 -26.60 5.22
C LYS A 110 17.32 -28.07 5.25
N THR A 111 16.06 -28.37 4.92
CA THR A 111 15.56 -29.74 4.86
C THR A 111 16.29 -30.53 3.78
N LYS A 112 16.42 -29.97 2.56
CA LYS A 112 17.20 -30.58 1.46
C LYS A 112 18.66 -30.87 1.85
N ILE A 113 19.31 -29.94 2.54
CA ILE A 113 20.69 -30.11 3.03
C ILE A 113 20.77 -31.23 4.07
N ILE A 114 19.84 -31.28 5.04
CA ILE A 114 19.81 -32.32 6.07
C ILE A 114 19.56 -33.68 5.42
N THR A 115 18.58 -33.80 4.53
CA THR A 115 18.28 -35.03 3.80
C THR A 115 19.50 -35.52 3.02
N ALA A 116 20.15 -34.64 2.24
CA ALA A 116 21.35 -35.03 1.50
C ALA A 116 22.52 -35.49 2.40
N LYS A 117 22.67 -34.89 3.59
CA LYS A 117 23.66 -35.35 4.59
C LYS A 117 23.34 -36.74 5.12
N LEU A 118 22.06 -37.00 5.42
CA LEU A 118 21.62 -38.31 5.91
C LEU A 118 21.72 -39.37 4.81
N ASP A 119 21.33 -39.05 3.58
CA ASP A 119 21.43 -39.96 2.44
C ASP A 119 22.89 -40.38 2.19
N LEU A 120 23.84 -39.45 2.29
CA LEU A 120 25.26 -39.77 2.23
C LEU A 120 25.72 -40.61 3.42
N LEU A 121 25.34 -40.24 4.65
CA LEU A 121 25.75 -40.93 5.88
C LEU A 121 25.29 -42.39 5.92
N PHE A 122 24.08 -42.66 5.43
CA PHE A 122 23.49 -44.00 5.40
C PHE A 122 23.78 -44.76 4.09
N GLY A 123 24.55 -44.17 3.17
CA GLY A 123 24.95 -44.82 1.91
C GLY A 123 23.82 -44.94 0.88
N TYR A 124 22.73 -44.17 1.02
CA TYR A 124 21.69 -44.06 -0.01
C TYR A 124 22.14 -43.22 -1.21
N GLN A 125 23.25 -42.51 -1.09
CA GLN A 125 23.83 -41.69 -2.15
C GLN A 125 25.36 -41.77 -2.15
N ASP A 126 25.97 -41.74 -3.32
CA ASP A 126 27.42 -41.69 -3.48
C ASP A 126 27.99 -40.29 -3.21
N GLU A 127 29.28 -40.25 -2.88
CA GLU A 127 30.00 -39.04 -2.48
C GLU A 127 30.07 -38.00 -3.60
N ALA A 128 30.29 -38.41 -4.86
CA ALA A 128 30.39 -37.50 -5.99
C ALA A 128 29.05 -36.78 -6.23
N THR A 129 27.95 -37.52 -6.21
CA THR A 129 26.59 -36.96 -6.32
C THR A 129 26.28 -36.05 -5.12
N ALA A 130 26.73 -36.40 -3.90
CA ALA A 130 26.52 -35.58 -2.71
C ALA A 130 27.26 -34.24 -2.78
N ILE A 131 28.52 -34.24 -3.23
CA ILE A 131 29.31 -33.02 -3.41
C ILE A 131 28.59 -32.06 -4.37
N GLY A 132 28.12 -32.54 -5.53
CA GLY A 132 27.40 -31.71 -6.49
C GLY A 132 26.12 -31.08 -5.92
N LYS A 133 25.32 -31.85 -5.15
CA LYS A 133 24.14 -31.31 -4.45
C LYS A 133 24.52 -30.26 -3.42
N PHE A 134 25.56 -30.49 -2.61
CA PHE A 134 25.99 -29.53 -1.61
C PHE A 134 26.50 -28.22 -2.23
N GLU A 135 27.17 -28.28 -3.39
CA GLU A 135 27.57 -27.08 -4.11
C GLU A 135 26.36 -26.27 -4.60
N SER A 136 25.35 -26.92 -5.19
CA SER A 136 24.09 -26.27 -5.58
C SER A 136 23.41 -25.62 -4.39
N TYR A 137 23.20 -26.39 -3.31
CA TYR A 137 22.53 -25.90 -2.11
C TYR A 137 23.29 -24.74 -1.45
N ARG A 138 24.62 -24.74 -1.52
CA ARG A 138 25.44 -23.63 -1.01
C ARG A 138 25.24 -22.36 -1.84
N GLN A 139 25.08 -22.47 -3.16
CA GLN A 139 24.77 -21.33 -4.02
C GLN A 139 23.36 -20.80 -3.75
N GLU A 140 22.36 -21.68 -3.68
CA GLU A 140 20.98 -21.33 -3.33
C GLU A 140 20.91 -20.64 -1.96
N LEU A 141 21.64 -21.16 -0.96
CA LEU A 141 21.68 -20.57 0.38
C LEU A 141 22.20 -19.14 0.35
N LYS A 142 23.30 -18.89 -0.39
CA LYS A 142 23.86 -17.54 -0.53
C LYS A 142 22.86 -16.56 -1.15
N ILE A 143 22.08 -17.01 -2.13
CA ILE A 143 21.05 -16.17 -2.79
C ILE A 143 19.96 -15.83 -1.77
N ILE A 144 19.40 -16.83 -1.09
CA ILE A 144 18.32 -16.62 -0.10
C ILE A 144 18.81 -15.75 1.07
N GLU A 145 20.03 -15.96 1.55
CA GLU A 145 20.64 -15.13 2.61
C GLU A 145 20.80 -13.68 2.16
N SER A 146 21.25 -13.45 0.92
CA SER A 146 21.37 -12.10 0.35
C SER A 146 20.00 -11.43 0.25
N MET A 147 18.99 -12.13 -0.27
CA MET A 147 17.60 -11.65 -0.34
C MET A 147 17.06 -11.32 1.05
N LYS A 148 17.36 -12.16 2.05
CA LYS A 148 16.96 -11.93 3.45
C LYS A 148 17.59 -10.67 4.01
N ILE A 149 18.89 -10.45 3.80
CA ILE A 149 19.59 -9.25 4.27
C ILE A 149 19.00 -7.99 3.62
N GLU A 150 18.79 -8.02 2.30
CA GLU A 150 18.16 -6.89 1.60
C GLU A 150 16.74 -6.61 2.10
N PHE A 151 15.96 -7.66 2.34
CA PHE A 151 14.63 -7.55 2.92
C PHE A 151 14.69 -6.94 4.33
N GLU A 152 15.58 -7.41 5.20
CA GLU A 152 15.75 -6.88 6.55
C GLU A 152 16.14 -5.40 6.54
N ILE A 153 17.03 -4.98 5.62
CA ILE A 153 17.38 -3.56 5.44
C ILE A 153 16.14 -2.74 5.03
N LYS A 154 15.39 -3.20 4.02
CA LYS A 154 14.16 -2.53 3.56
C LYS A 154 13.12 -2.46 4.68
N PHE A 155 12.87 -3.57 5.37
CA PHE A 155 11.97 -3.65 6.52
C PHE A 155 12.37 -2.67 7.63
N ASN A 156 13.65 -2.66 8.00
CA ASN A 156 14.16 -1.77 9.03
C ASN A 156 14.01 -0.31 8.61
N ASN A 157 14.25 0.05 7.35
CA ASN A 157 14.08 1.42 6.88
C ASN A 157 12.62 1.87 6.91
N ILE A 158 11.69 1.02 6.44
CA ILE A 158 10.26 1.33 6.38
C ILE A 158 9.66 1.42 7.79
N ILE A 159 9.93 0.42 8.65
CA ILE A 159 9.24 0.26 9.94
C ILE A 159 10.04 0.82 11.12
N ARG A 160 11.35 0.57 11.19
CA ARG A 160 12.19 1.01 12.33
C ARG A 160 12.81 2.39 12.13
N GLY A 161 13.19 2.75 10.91
CA GLY A 161 13.78 4.05 10.56
C GLY A 161 12.82 5.20 10.84
N LYS A 162 11.54 5.04 10.50
CA LYS A 162 10.47 5.99 10.87
C LYS A 162 10.23 6.09 12.38
N LYS A 163 10.50 5.04 13.17
CA LYS A 163 10.23 5.04 14.63
C LYS A 163 11.40 5.54 15.50
N LYS A 164 12.64 5.51 14.99
CA LYS A 164 13.86 5.81 15.78
C LYS A 164 14.76 6.89 15.17
N SER A 165 14.25 7.71 14.26
CA SER A 165 15.07 8.77 13.67
C SER A 165 15.56 9.73 14.76
N GLU A 166 16.81 10.18 14.64
CA GLU A 166 17.40 11.18 15.54
C GLU A 166 16.54 12.46 15.59
N ALA A 167 15.88 12.79 14.49
CA ALA A 167 14.90 13.88 14.40
C ALA A 167 13.71 13.71 15.36
N ILE A 168 13.18 12.49 15.54
CA ILE A 168 12.11 12.25 16.53
C ILE A 168 12.63 12.50 17.94
N LYS A 169 13.81 11.95 18.26
CA LYS A 169 14.41 12.12 19.60
C LYS A 169 14.69 13.58 19.91
N ALA A 170 15.23 14.33 18.95
CA ALA A 170 15.46 15.76 19.09
C ALA A 170 14.15 16.51 19.39
N LEU A 171 13.11 16.30 18.58
CA LEU A 171 11.82 16.94 18.79
C LEU A 171 11.13 16.50 20.09
N GLU A 172 11.33 15.27 20.56
CA GLU A 172 10.83 14.81 21.86
C GLU A 172 11.53 15.51 23.03
N ASN A 173 12.85 15.72 22.92
CA ASN A 173 13.63 16.47 23.91
C ASN A 173 13.24 17.96 23.92
N ASP A 174 13.05 18.57 22.74
CA ASP A 174 12.57 19.95 22.63
C ASP A 174 11.18 20.08 23.26
N LEU A 175 10.26 19.17 22.94
CA LEU A 175 8.93 19.14 23.54
C LEU A 175 8.97 18.98 25.06
N TYR A 176 9.89 18.16 25.57
CA TYR A 176 10.07 17.98 27.01
C TYR A 176 10.55 19.28 27.66
N THR A 177 11.55 19.94 27.08
CA THR A 177 12.07 21.23 27.56
C THR A 177 10.96 22.27 27.64
N GLU A 178 10.18 22.45 26.57
CA GLU A 178 9.08 23.44 26.56
C GLU A 178 7.99 23.13 27.58
N LYS A 179 7.70 21.85 27.83
CA LYS A 179 6.76 21.44 28.88
C LYS A 179 7.26 21.79 30.27
N GLU A 180 8.56 21.63 30.54
CA GLU A 180 9.14 22.01 31.82
C GLU A 180 9.16 23.53 32.00
N THR A 181 9.46 24.31 30.95
CA THR A 181 9.32 25.78 30.97
C THR A 181 7.89 26.20 31.29
N LEU A 182 6.89 25.61 30.62
CA LEU A 182 5.48 25.93 30.85
C LEU A 182 5.03 25.57 32.28
N LYS A 183 5.49 24.43 32.83
CA LYS A 183 5.23 24.06 34.24
C LYS A 183 5.86 25.07 35.21
N ALA A 184 7.07 25.52 34.93
CA ALA A 184 7.76 26.51 35.78
C ALA A 184 7.01 27.86 35.78
N LEU A 185 6.55 28.32 34.61
CA LEU A 185 5.72 29.52 34.50
C LEU A 185 4.38 29.37 35.23
N SER A 186 3.73 28.21 35.12
CA SER A 186 2.49 27.92 35.85
C SER A 186 2.68 28.02 37.36
N ARG A 187 3.76 27.44 37.90
CA ARG A 187 4.07 27.54 39.34
C ARG A 187 4.30 28.98 39.77
N ARG A 188 5.07 29.75 38.99
CA ARG A 188 5.32 31.17 39.26
C ARG A 188 4.03 31.99 39.20
N TYR A 189 3.14 31.69 38.27
CA TYR A 189 1.83 32.34 38.20
C TYR A 189 0.99 32.00 39.43
N ASP A 190 1.01 30.76 39.90
CA ASP A 190 0.28 30.36 41.10
C ASP A 190 0.73 31.12 42.34
N GLU A 191 2.03 31.43 42.44
CA GLU A 191 2.64 32.20 43.54
C GLU A 191 2.44 33.71 43.40
N THR A 192 2.64 34.27 42.20
CA THR A 192 2.73 35.73 41.98
C THR A 192 1.44 36.38 41.48
N LYS A 193 0.56 35.59 40.84
CA LYS A 193 -0.64 36.05 40.11
C LYS A 193 -0.36 37.08 39.02
N GLU A 194 0.87 37.14 38.49
CA GLU A 194 1.25 38.05 37.42
C GLU A 194 0.66 37.59 36.07
N THR A 195 -0.23 38.39 35.48
CA THR A 195 -0.97 38.02 34.26
C THR A 195 -0.12 37.98 33.00
N SER A 196 1.06 38.63 32.98
CA SER A 196 2.04 38.53 31.89
C SER A 196 2.46 37.07 31.66
N LEU A 197 2.63 36.30 32.73
CA LEU A 197 3.00 34.88 32.68
C LEU A 197 1.95 34.03 31.95
N LEU A 198 0.67 34.41 31.99
CA LEU A 198 -0.37 33.74 31.20
C LEU A 198 -0.14 33.95 29.70
N SER A 199 0.29 35.14 29.31
CA SER A 199 0.60 35.47 27.91
C SER A 199 1.80 34.67 27.43
N ASP A 200 2.87 34.62 28.24
CA ASP A 200 4.07 33.83 27.95
C ASP A 200 3.75 32.34 27.80
N MET A 201 2.91 31.79 28.70
CA MET A 201 2.47 30.39 28.62
C MET A 201 1.67 30.09 27.34
N VAL A 202 0.77 30.99 26.95
CA VAL A 202 0.01 30.85 25.70
C VAL A 202 0.94 30.92 24.49
N GLU A 203 1.94 31.82 24.52
CA GLU A 203 2.91 31.97 23.45
C GLU A 203 3.73 30.69 23.26
N ILE A 204 4.32 30.14 24.32
CA ILE A 204 5.06 28.87 24.29
C ILE A 204 4.18 27.74 23.76
N TYR A 205 2.92 27.67 24.22
CA TYR A 205 2.01 26.63 23.76
C TYR A 205 1.75 26.71 22.25
N VAL A 206 1.44 27.91 21.74
CA VAL A 206 1.06 28.12 20.34
C VAL A 206 2.27 28.05 19.41
N ASN A 207 3.38 28.69 19.79
CA ASN A 207 4.54 28.87 18.94
C ASN A 207 5.49 27.68 18.96
N ASP A 208 5.58 26.96 20.08
CA ASP A 208 6.60 25.92 20.23
C ASP A 208 5.92 24.55 20.36
N ILE A 209 5.19 24.30 21.46
CA ILE A 209 4.59 22.99 21.75
C ILE A 209 3.67 22.52 20.61
N LYS A 210 2.78 23.39 20.10
CA LYS A 210 1.86 23.04 19.02
C LYS A 210 2.60 22.76 17.71
N LYS A 211 3.65 23.52 17.39
CA LYS A 211 4.46 23.32 16.19
C LYS A 211 5.28 22.04 16.28
N ILE A 212 5.96 21.80 17.40
CA ILE A 212 6.73 20.58 17.66
C ILE A 212 5.83 19.35 17.56
N ASN A 213 4.65 19.35 18.19
CA ASN A 213 3.68 18.26 18.08
C ASN A 213 3.16 18.03 16.66
N LYS A 214 3.03 19.09 15.84
CA LYS A 214 2.67 18.95 14.43
C LYS A 214 3.79 18.27 13.64
N SER A 215 5.04 18.64 13.88
CA SER A 215 6.21 18.01 13.27
C SER A 215 6.35 16.55 13.70
N LEU A 216 6.25 16.26 14.99
CA LEU A 216 6.28 14.90 15.53
C LEU A 216 5.21 14.00 14.90
N ARG A 217 3.96 14.49 14.79
CA ARG A 217 2.88 13.73 14.15
C ARG A 217 3.19 13.39 12.69
N LYS A 218 3.66 14.36 11.91
CA LYS A 218 4.02 14.16 10.50
C LYS A 218 5.14 13.16 10.30
N ILE A 219 6.11 13.14 11.21
CA ILE A 219 7.26 12.24 11.11
C ILE A 219 6.88 10.82 11.58
N LYS A 220 6.10 10.71 12.65
CA LYS A 220 5.73 9.42 13.26
C LYS A 220 4.66 8.67 12.49
N TYR A 221 3.74 9.36 11.82
CA TYR A 221 2.56 8.77 11.21
C TYR A 221 2.45 9.11 9.73
N SER A 222 2.30 8.06 8.91
CA SER A 222 1.95 8.17 7.49
C SER A 222 0.49 8.61 7.33
N TYR A 223 -0.38 8.16 8.25
CA TYR A 223 -1.77 8.56 8.32
C TYR A 223 -2.14 9.02 9.74
N ASN A 224 -2.69 10.23 9.86
CA ASN A 224 -3.13 10.79 11.13
C ASN A 224 -4.42 11.58 10.93
N ALA A 225 -5.55 10.99 11.29
CA ALA A 225 -6.86 11.61 11.12
C ALA A 225 -7.81 11.19 12.24
N VAL A 226 -8.86 11.99 12.42
CA VAL A 226 -10.02 11.62 13.22
C VAL A 226 -11.11 11.21 12.24
N GLU A 227 -11.53 9.94 12.29
CA GLU A 227 -12.54 9.38 11.40
C GLU A 227 -13.84 9.05 12.14
N CYS A 228 -14.89 8.85 11.37
CA CYS A 228 -16.21 8.40 11.79
C CYS A 228 -16.48 7.03 11.18
N GLU A 229 -17.24 6.18 11.87
CA GLU A 229 -17.60 4.84 11.36
C GLU A 229 -18.48 4.88 10.09
N THR A 230 -19.15 6.01 9.83
CA THR A 230 -20.00 6.20 8.65
C THR A 230 -19.54 7.42 7.85
N ASP A 231 -19.64 7.36 6.52
CA ASP A 231 -19.32 8.46 5.58
C ASP A 231 -20.06 9.78 5.90
N GLU A 232 -21.18 9.69 6.61
CA GLU A 232 -22.02 10.84 7.00
C GLU A 232 -21.82 11.26 8.47
N CYS A 233 -20.87 10.64 9.20
CA CYS A 233 -20.61 10.91 10.61
C CYS A 233 -21.89 10.98 11.46
N LYS A 234 -22.84 10.06 11.19
CA LYS A 234 -24.19 10.06 11.80
C LYS A 234 -24.18 9.75 13.29
N THR A 235 -23.11 9.12 13.77
CA THR A 235 -22.85 8.87 15.18
C THR A 235 -21.87 9.92 15.71
N ASP A 236 -22.05 10.30 16.99
CA ASP A 236 -21.13 11.21 17.70
C ASP A 236 -19.78 10.55 18.03
N GLU A 237 -19.63 9.26 17.73
CA GLU A 237 -18.39 8.53 17.94
C GLU A 237 -17.34 8.94 16.90
N ARG A 238 -16.12 9.18 17.40
CA ARG A 238 -14.96 9.63 16.62
C ARG A 238 -13.75 8.82 17.04
N PHE A 239 -12.99 8.34 16.07
CA PHE A 239 -11.81 7.51 16.30
C PHE A 239 -10.56 8.22 15.80
N LEU A 240 -9.55 8.32 16.65
CA LEU A 240 -8.23 8.78 16.24
C LEU A 240 -7.47 7.61 15.60
N LEU A 241 -7.19 7.71 14.31
CA LEU A 241 -6.37 6.75 13.58
C LEU A 241 -4.97 7.33 13.40
N GLN A 242 -3.96 6.60 13.88
CA GLN A 242 -2.55 7.00 13.79
C GLN A 242 -1.72 5.83 13.28
N GLU A 243 -1.60 5.73 11.96
CA GLU A 243 -0.87 4.64 11.32
C GLU A 243 0.57 5.08 11.00
N PRO A 244 1.59 4.38 11.51
CA PRO A 244 2.99 4.69 11.23
C PRO A 244 3.37 4.42 9.77
N PHE A 245 2.64 3.54 9.10
CA PHE A 245 2.81 3.16 7.70
C PHE A 245 1.45 2.93 7.06
N ASN A 246 1.35 3.21 5.76
CA ASN A 246 0.17 2.88 4.97
C ASN A 246 0.41 1.60 4.13
N TYR A 247 -0.60 1.14 3.40
CA TYR A 247 -0.48 -0.07 2.59
C TYR A 247 0.62 0.03 1.51
N GLN A 248 0.84 1.22 0.94
CA GLN A 248 1.88 1.45 -0.07
C GLN A 248 3.28 1.39 0.54
N ASP A 249 3.45 1.88 1.78
CA ASP A 249 4.70 1.76 2.54
C ASP A 249 5.10 0.28 2.73
N LEU A 250 4.15 -0.66 2.72
CA LEU A 250 4.37 -2.10 2.90
C LEU A 250 4.55 -2.88 1.59
N GLN A 251 4.57 -2.22 0.44
CA GLN A 251 4.76 -2.87 -0.85
C GLN A 251 6.24 -2.93 -1.23
N VAL A 252 6.70 -4.12 -1.63
CA VAL A 252 8.07 -4.32 -2.14
C VAL A 252 8.00 -4.70 -3.61
N ILE A 253 8.76 -4.01 -4.44
CA ILE A 253 8.94 -4.36 -5.85
C ILE A 253 9.78 -5.64 -5.91
N VAL A 254 9.28 -6.65 -6.61
CA VAL A 254 9.93 -7.98 -6.74
C VAL A 254 10.44 -8.21 -8.18
N SER A 255 10.23 -7.25 -9.09
CA SER A 255 10.73 -7.32 -10.46
C SER A 255 11.81 -6.28 -10.72
N ASP A 256 12.84 -6.68 -11.46
CA ASP A 256 13.90 -5.77 -11.94
C ASP A 256 13.45 -4.87 -13.09
N GLN A 257 12.29 -5.18 -13.70
CA GLN A 257 11.75 -4.40 -14.80
C GLN A 257 11.19 -3.07 -14.28
N GLN A 258 11.65 -1.97 -14.86
CA GLN A 258 11.15 -0.64 -14.52
C GLN A 258 9.68 -0.48 -14.97
N PRO A 259 8.85 0.19 -14.17
CA PRO A 259 7.49 0.55 -14.58
C PRO A 259 7.46 1.31 -15.93
N GLU A 260 6.54 0.96 -16.81
CA GLU A 260 6.43 1.51 -18.18
C GLU A 260 4.97 1.81 -18.52
N VAL A 261 4.73 2.90 -19.27
CA VAL A 261 3.39 3.34 -19.69
C VAL A 261 3.33 3.38 -21.21
N LYS A 262 2.34 2.68 -21.78
CA LYS A 262 1.98 2.71 -23.20
C LYS A 262 0.52 3.10 -23.31
N ILE A 263 0.29 4.38 -23.59
CA ILE A 263 -1.06 4.94 -23.74
C ILE A 263 -1.22 5.42 -25.17
N ASN A 264 -2.18 4.83 -25.88
CA ASN A 264 -2.76 5.42 -27.08
C ASN A 264 -4.24 5.67 -26.78
N VAL A 265 -4.61 6.95 -26.72
CA VAL A 265 -6.00 7.41 -26.61
C VAL A 265 -6.04 8.76 -27.33
N ASN A 266 -6.97 8.96 -28.27
CA ASN A 266 -7.35 10.31 -28.74
C ASN A 266 -8.64 10.68 -28.03
#